data_AF-A0A3D2WA79-F1
#
_entry.id   AF-A0A3D2WA79-F1
#
_cell.length_a   1.000
_cell.length_b   1.000
_cell.length_c   1.000
_cell.angle_alpha   90.00
_cell.angle_beta   90.00
_cell.angle_gamma   90.00
#
_symmetry.space_group_name_H-M   'P 1'
#
loop_
_entity.id
_entity.type
_entity.pdbx_description
1 polymer ?
#
loop_
_entity_poly.entity_id
_entity_poly.type
_entity_poly.pdbx_seq_one_letter_code
_entity_poly.pdbx_strand_id
1 'polypeptide(L)'
;MENKLARILRNTGPARFFLPISIALIIMGFLLLRMTPSKYAEIQGTVTNVTQHTNEDGEEQYDITFEYTVDGKKYTSEYLDLVESMDIGANVTVYYNPDDPQSTSNTKHTGLISYVMMGAGTLGLFYGIYATINAFKKDKELDERTAAARGMDSVPEIIPVSKDQLTEYYVLFDGKSLKPGYIIEDANRKVVYEAPMTKNAAIGNRIFTFTNHLTGRTFEHEVGHTTTTTLDNEIFSERSWFKFDGKNIWDDLHDQGIRIDTDIHSIFPRFRYTVAKDGRFFATIETSSKYVHEEDEAEHKIAIPVGRYYYRCWTNSDNLDLLFLTVFAISETEQTVVE
;
A
#
# COMPACT_ATOMS: atom_id res chain seq x y z
N MET A 1 -17.62 -16.65 0.66
CA MET A 1 -17.28 -16.54 2.09
C MET A 1 -15.82 -16.12 2.18
N GLU A 2 -15.56 -14.84 2.43
CA GLU A 2 -14.20 -14.33 2.55
C GLU A 2 -13.57 -14.84 3.85
N ASN A 3 -12.32 -15.32 3.80
CA ASN A 3 -11.62 -15.84 4.98
C ASN A 3 -11.36 -14.68 5.95
N LYS A 4 -11.80 -14.81 7.22
CA LYS A 4 -11.61 -13.79 8.27
C LYS A 4 -10.15 -13.38 8.41
N LEU A 5 -9.21 -14.31 8.19
CA LEU A 5 -7.77 -14.04 8.23
C LEU A 5 -7.30 -13.15 7.07
N ALA A 6 -7.88 -13.31 5.88
CA ALA A 6 -7.58 -12.46 4.72
C ALA A 6 -8.11 -11.03 4.91
N ARG A 7 -9.30 -10.87 5.51
CA ARG A 7 -9.83 -9.56 5.89
C ARG A 7 -8.98 -8.86 6.97
N ILE A 8 -8.44 -9.63 7.92
CA ILE A 8 -7.52 -9.12 8.96
C ILE A 8 -6.24 -8.59 8.34
N LEU A 9 -5.58 -9.43 7.53
CA LEU A 9 -4.38 -9.04 6.83
C LEU A 9 -4.68 -7.84 5.94
N ARG A 10 -5.84 -7.75 5.28
CA ARG A 10 -6.18 -6.58 4.47
C ARG A 10 -6.39 -5.28 5.27
N ASN A 11 -6.96 -5.30 6.47
CA ASN A 11 -7.35 -4.04 7.12
C ASN A 11 -6.34 -3.48 8.14
N THR A 12 -5.32 -4.23 8.52
CA THR A 12 -4.39 -3.80 9.58
C THR A 12 -2.94 -3.73 9.11
N GLY A 13 -2.54 -2.53 8.66
CA GLY A 13 -1.17 -2.22 8.22
C GLY A 13 -0.08 -2.79 9.13
N PRO A 14 -0.11 -2.57 10.46
CA PRO A 14 0.88 -3.14 11.37
C PRO A 14 0.85 -4.68 11.42
N ALA A 15 -0.33 -5.31 11.44
CA ALA A 15 -0.44 -6.76 11.56
C ALA A 15 0.11 -7.50 10.33
N ARG A 16 0.01 -6.88 9.14
CA ARG A 16 0.60 -7.40 7.89
C ARG A 16 2.10 -7.60 7.97
N PHE A 17 2.80 -6.73 8.70
CA PHE A 17 4.26 -6.78 8.82
C PHE A 17 4.69 -7.57 10.06
N PHE A 18 4.12 -7.28 11.23
CA PHE A 18 4.60 -7.86 12.48
C PHE A 18 4.30 -9.36 12.61
N LEU A 19 3.16 -9.85 12.14
CA LEU A 19 2.82 -11.28 12.27
C LEU A 19 3.76 -12.20 11.47
N PRO A 20 3.97 -12.03 10.15
CA PRO A 20 4.86 -12.92 9.39
C PRO A 20 6.31 -12.81 9.83
N ILE A 21 6.81 -11.60 10.12
CA ILE A 21 8.19 -11.40 10.60
C ILE A 21 8.40 -12.10 11.95
N SER A 22 7.44 -11.97 12.87
CA SER A 22 7.52 -12.61 14.18
C SER A 22 7.53 -14.14 14.07
N ILE A 23 6.66 -14.70 13.21
CA ILE A 23 6.64 -16.15 12.95
C ILE A 23 7.96 -16.61 12.35
N ALA A 24 8.50 -15.89 11.37
CA ALA A 24 9.79 -16.19 10.76
C ALA A 24 10.93 -16.17 11.77
N LEU A 25 10.98 -15.16 12.65
CA LEU A 25 11.99 -15.07 13.72
C LEU A 25 11.91 -16.23 14.72
N ILE A 26 10.70 -16.66 15.09
CA ILE A 26 10.51 -17.80 15.98
C ILE A 26 10.99 -19.09 15.31
N ILE A 27 10.61 -19.32 14.05
CA ILE A 27 11.04 -20.50 13.28
C ILE A 27 12.56 -20.51 13.12
N MET A 28 13.16 -19.38 12.73
CA MET A 28 14.60 -19.26 12.54
C MET A 28 15.36 -19.46 13.86
N GLY A 29 14.88 -18.87 14.96
CA GLY A 29 15.44 -19.08 16.29
C GLY A 29 15.39 -20.55 16.71
N PHE A 30 14.28 -21.25 16.41
CA PHE A 30 14.17 -22.68 16.68
C PHE A 30 15.14 -23.52 15.82
N LEU A 31 15.30 -23.19 14.53
CA LEU A 31 16.26 -23.87 13.65
C LEU A 31 17.69 -23.67 14.13
N LEU A 32 18.08 -22.44 14.47
CA LEU A 32 19.41 -22.14 15.03
C LEU A 32 19.65 -22.86 16.35
N LEU A 33 18.64 -22.96 17.22
CA LEU A 33 18.74 -23.72 18.47
C LEU A 33 18.97 -25.21 18.19
N ARG A 34 18.31 -25.78 17.17
CA ARG A 34 18.52 -27.18 16.77
C ARG A 34 19.91 -27.42 16.17
N MET A 35 20.44 -26.43 15.46
CA MET A 35 21.79 -26.47 14.91
C MET A 35 22.87 -26.17 15.95
N THR A 36 22.49 -25.69 17.14
CA THR A 36 23.40 -25.49 18.26
C THR A 36 23.55 -26.83 18.98
N PRO A 37 24.70 -27.52 18.89
CA PRO A 37 24.96 -28.73 19.65
C PRO A 37 24.83 -28.42 21.13
N SER A 38 24.02 -29.21 21.83
CA SER A 38 23.64 -28.94 23.22
C SER A 38 24.84 -28.86 24.19
N LYS A 39 25.99 -29.42 23.79
CA LYS A 39 27.22 -29.46 24.58
C LYS A 39 28.44 -29.56 23.66
N TYR A 40 28.89 -28.44 23.11
CA TYR A 40 30.29 -28.39 22.70
C TYR A 40 31.16 -28.61 23.95
N ALA A 41 32.00 -29.64 23.92
CA ALA A 41 32.96 -29.89 24.98
C ALA A 41 34.20 -29.03 24.75
N GLU A 42 34.80 -28.58 25.84
CA GLU A 42 36.00 -27.73 25.83
C GLU A 42 37.23 -28.62 25.97
N ILE A 43 38.20 -28.46 25.07
CA ILE A 43 39.51 -29.12 25.13
C ILE A 43 40.62 -28.18 24.69
N GLN A 44 41.85 -28.42 25.13
CA GLN A 44 43.01 -27.68 24.66
C GLN A 44 43.55 -28.32 23.37
N GLY A 45 43.73 -27.49 22.34
CA GLY A 45 44.44 -27.81 21.11
C GLY A 45 45.74 -27.02 21.00
N THR A 46 46.54 -27.33 19.99
CA THR A 46 47.81 -26.66 19.71
C THR A 46 47.81 -26.13 18.28
N VAL A 47 48.20 -24.88 18.09
CA VAL A 47 48.32 -24.26 16.76
C VAL A 47 49.45 -24.93 15.98
N THR A 48 49.15 -25.42 14.78
CA THR A 48 50.12 -26.08 13.89
C THR A 48 50.46 -25.26 12.66
N ASN A 49 49.56 -24.37 12.22
CA ASN A 49 49.80 -23.49 11.08
C ASN A 49 49.03 -22.18 11.24
N VAL A 50 49.60 -21.09 10.72
CA VAL A 50 48.96 -19.76 10.64
C VAL A 50 49.23 -19.20 9.26
N THR A 51 48.17 -18.89 8.52
CA THR A 51 48.24 -18.24 7.21
C THR A 51 47.65 -16.84 7.31
N GLN A 52 48.33 -15.84 6.77
CA GLN A 52 47.85 -14.45 6.77
C GLN A 52 47.32 -14.07 5.39
N HIS A 53 46.17 -13.42 5.35
CA HIS A 53 45.59 -12.79 4.16
C HIS A 53 45.06 -11.40 4.47
N THR A 54 44.76 -10.63 3.43
CA THR A 54 44.13 -9.32 3.54
C THR A 54 42.74 -9.40 2.93
N ASN A 55 41.72 -8.95 3.66
CA ASN A 55 40.35 -8.97 3.18
C ASN A 55 40.08 -7.84 2.16
N GLU A 56 38.86 -7.83 1.58
CA GLU A 56 38.46 -6.81 0.59
C GLU A 56 38.48 -5.38 1.15
N ASP A 57 38.36 -5.23 2.47
CA ASP A 57 38.39 -3.95 3.20
C ASP A 57 39.82 -3.50 3.58
N GLY A 58 40.83 -4.29 3.24
CA GLY A 58 42.24 -3.97 3.52
C GLY A 58 42.72 -4.33 4.94
N GLU A 59 41.93 -5.08 5.69
CA GLU A 59 42.28 -5.54 7.04
C GLU A 59 43.03 -6.89 6.99
N GLU A 60 44.05 -7.04 7.84
CA GLU A 60 44.79 -8.29 7.98
C GLU A 60 43.95 -9.33 8.75
N GLN A 61 43.88 -10.53 8.20
CA GLN A 61 43.18 -11.69 8.77
C GLN A 61 44.12 -12.89 8.80
N TYR A 62 43.88 -13.78 9.76
CA TYR A 62 44.68 -14.97 9.99
C TYR A 62 43.81 -16.24 10.00
N ASP A 63 44.15 -17.19 9.15
CA ASP A 63 43.62 -18.56 9.16
C ASP A 63 44.51 -19.44 10.04
N ILE A 64 43.94 -20.00 11.10
CA ILE A 64 44.67 -20.75 12.12
C ILE A 64 44.28 -22.22 12.06
N THR A 65 45.24 -23.10 11.74
CA THR A 65 45.07 -24.55 11.85
C THR A 65 45.56 -25.02 13.21
N PHE A 66 44.78 -25.87 13.88
CA PHE A 66 45.13 -26.44 15.18
C PHE A 66 44.84 -27.94 15.25
N GLU A 67 45.60 -28.63 16.10
CA GLU A 67 45.41 -30.05 16.42
C GLU A 67 44.92 -30.23 17.85
N TYR A 68 44.00 -31.16 18.06
CA TYR A 68 43.51 -31.54 19.39
C TYR A 68 43.27 -33.05 19.45
N THR A 69 43.24 -33.61 20.66
CA THR A 69 43.13 -35.06 20.87
C THR A 69 41.89 -35.40 21.69
N VAL A 70 40.96 -36.16 21.12
CA VAL A 70 39.77 -36.67 21.81
C VAL A 70 39.87 -38.19 21.87
N ASP A 71 39.76 -38.76 23.08
CA ASP A 71 39.84 -40.22 23.31
C ASP A 71 41.07 -40.90 22.66
N GLY A 72 42.21 -40.22 22.66
CA GLY A 72 43.46 -40.73 22.08
C GLY A 72 43.57 -40.63 20.55
N LYS A 73 42.55 -40.10 19.87
CA LYS A 73 42.58 -39.83 18.42
C LYS A 73 42.84 -38.35 18.16
N LYS A 74 43.78 -38.06 17.27
CA LYS A 74 44.09 -36.70 16.83
C LYS A 74 43.12 -36.22 15.76
N TYR A 75 42.72 -34.97 15.88
CA TYR A 75 41.88 -34.25 14.95
C TYR A 75 42.54 -32.92 14.60
N THR A 76 42.34 -32.49 13.35
CA THR A 76 42.86 -31.22 12.84
C THR A 76 41.66 -30.39 12.39
N SER A 77 41.65 -29.12 12.72
CA SER A 77 40.60 -28.19 12.31
C SER A 77 41.17 -26.79 12.14
N GLU A 78 40.38 -25.89 11.57
CA GLU A 78 40.80 -24.54 11.22
C GLU A 78 39.79 -23.51 11.74
N TYR A 79 40.32 -22.40 12.24
CA TYR A 79 39.58 -21.17 12.48
C TYR A 79 39.89 -20.21 11.34
N LEU A 80 38.84 -19.74 10.66
CA LEU A 80 38.94 -18.79 9.57
C LEU A 80 38.76 -17.36 10.10
N ASP A 81 39.47 -16.42 9.46
CA ASP A 81 39.28 -14.97 9.61
C ASP A 81 39.42 -14.41 11.04
N LEU A 82 40.49 -14.79 11.76
CA LEU A 82 40.81 -14.16 13.04
C LEU A 82 41.55 -12.83 12.84
N VAL A 83 41.20 -11.83 13.66
CA VAL A 83 41.82 -10.48 13.65
C VAL A 83 43.17 -10.47 14.38
N GLU A 84 43.42 -11.47 15.24
CA GLU A 84 44.66 -11.58 16.02
C GLU A 84 45.49 -12.79 15.58
N SER A 85 46.79 -12.57 15.35
CA SER A 85 47.74 -13.64 15.08
C SER A 85 48.02 -14.46 16.34
N MET A 86 48.14 -15.78 16.20
CA MET A 86 48.65 -16.65 17.27
C MET A 86 50.02 -17.24 16.89
N ASP A 87 50.84 -17.55 17.89
CA ASP A 87 52.11 -18.24 17.66
C ASP A 87 51.89 -19.73 17.37
N ILE A 88 52.67 -20.28 16.43
CA ILE A 88 52.73 -21.74 16.22
C ILE A 88 53.19 -22.41 17.51
N GLY A 89 52.48 -23.45 17.95
CA GLY A 89 52.72 -24.12 19.22
C GLY A 89 51.97 -23.53 20.42
N ALA A 90 51.23 -22.42 20.24
CA ALA A 90 50.37 -21.88 21.29
C ALA A 90 49.18 -22.83 21.59
N ASN A 91 48.72 -22.81 22.84
CA ASN A 91 47.52 -23.55 23.25
C ASN A 91 46.26 -22.73 22.94
N VAL A 92 45.27 -23.38 22.34
CA VAL A 92 43.97 -22.78 22.00
C VAL A 92 42.84 -23.58 22.61
N THR A 93 41.78 -22.91 23.04
CA THR A 93 40.58 -23.58 23.53
C THR A 93 39.70 -23.98 22.35
N VAL A 94 39.52 -25.28 22.15
CA VAL A 94 38.71 -25.87 21.08
C VAL A 94 37.37 -26.29 21.65
N TYR A 95 36.30 -25.83 21.00
CA TYR A 95 34.94 -26.29 21.24
C TYR A 95 34.59 -27.34 20.19
N TYR A 96 34.51 -28.62 20.56
CA TYR A 96 34.18 -29.73 19.65
C TYR A 96 32.88 -30.44 20.03
N ASN A 97 32.17 -31.00 19.05
CA ASN A 97 30.97 -31.79 19.29
C ASN A 97 31.36 -33.22 19.74
N PRO A 98 31.02 -33.69 20.96
CA PRO A 98 31.35 -35.04 21.40
C PRO A 98 30.77 -36.16 20.53
N ASP A 99 29.62 -35.91 19.90
CA ASP A 99 28.96 -36.89 19.02
C ASP A 99 29.61 -36.93 17.61
N ASP A 100 30.30 -35.86 17.23
CA ASP A 100 31.06 -35.75 15.98
C ASP A 100 32.33 -34.90 16.20
N PRO A 101 33.43 -35.53 16.68
CA PRO A 101 34.63 -34.79 17.06
C PRO A 101 35.37 -34.10 15.90
N GLN A 102 34.92 -34.20 14.65
CA GLN A 102 35.46 -33.37 13.55
C GLN A 102 34.76 -32.01 13.46
N SER A 103 33.57 -31.86 14.03
CA SER A 103 32.83 -30.60 14.06
C SER A 103 33.32 -29.72 15.22
N THR A 104 34.02 -28.64 14.87
CA THR A 104 34.53 -27.64 15.82
C THR A 104 33.82 -26.30 15.65
N SER A 105 33.94 -25.43 16.65
CA SER A 105 33.58 -24.02 16.56
C SER A 105 34.64 -23.13 17.23
N ASN A 106 34.76 -21.89 16.74
CA ASN A 106 35.61 -20.84 17.28
C ASN A 106 34.99 -20.15 18.51
N THR A 107 33.71 -20.37 18.75
CA THR A 107 32.99 -19.74 19.86
C THR A 107 32.12 -20.75 20.58
N LYS A 108 31.94 -20.54 21.88
CA LYS A 108 30.92 -21.26 22.64
C LYS A 108 29.56 -20.81 22.15
N HIS A 109 28.94 -21.59 21.25
CA HIS A 109 27.57 -21.32 20.85
C HIS A 109 26.64 -21.57 22.04
N THR A 110 26.32 -20.51 22.79
CA THR A 110 25.48 -20.56 23.99
C THR A 110 23.98 -20.64 23.68
N GLY A 111 23.62 -20.69 22.39
CA GLY A 111 22.22 -20.57 21.94
C GLY A 111 21.59 -19.22 22.27
N LEU A 112 22.34 -18.26 22.83
CA LEU A 112 21.83 -16.97 23.28
C LEU A 112 21.14 -16.21 22.15
N ILE A 113 21.74 -16.21 20.95
CA ILE A 113 21.16 -15.56 19.77
C ILE A 113 19.81 -16.20 19.40
N SER A 114 19.70 -17.52 19.49
CA SER A 114 18.47 -18.27 19.25
C SER A 114 17.39 -17.87 20.26
N TYR A 115 17.73 -17.78 21.55
CA TYR A 115 16.79 -17.32 22.60
C TYR A 115 16.36 -15.87 22.40
N VAL A 116 17.28 -14.98 22.03
CA VAL A 116 16.97 -13.56 21.75
C VAL A 116 16.03 -13.45 20.55
N MET A 117 16.29 -14.18 19.46
CA MET A 117 15.41 -14.17 18.28
C MET A 117 14.01 -14.71 18.59
N MET A 118 13.91 -15.83 19.31
CA MET A 118 12.62 -16.38 19.73
C MET A 118 11.88 -15.42 20.67
N GLY A 119 12.59 -14.77 21.61
CA GLY A 119 12.03 -13.79 22.53
C GLY A 119 11.47 -12.57 21.80
N ALA A 120 12.26 -11.98 20.90
CA ALA A 120 11.85 -10.85 20.07
C ALA A 120 10.65 -11.21 19.18
N GLY A 121 10.67 -12.37 18.52
CA GLY A 121 9.55 -12.86 17.72
C GLY A 121 8.29 -13.08 18.56
N THR A 122 8.42 -13.62 19.77
CA THR A 122 7.27 -13.83 20.67
C THR A 122 6.64 -12.50 21.09
N LEU A 123 7.44 -11.50 21.47
CA LEU A 123 6.96 -10.16 21.80
C LEU A 123 6.29 -9.48 20.61
N GLY A 124 6.88 -9.58 19.41
CA GLY A 124 6.31 -9.06 18.18
C GLY A 124 4.96 -9.73 17.82
N LEU A 125 4.84 -11.02 18.08
CA LEU A 125 3.59 -11.77 17.86
C LEU A 125 2.49 -11.31 18.81
N PHE A 126 2.80 -11.13 20.10
CA PHE A 126 1.86 -10.55 21.07
C PHE A 126 1.41 -9.15 20.68
N TYR A 127 2.34 -8.29 20.25
CA TYR A 127 2.03 -6.95 19.77
C TYR A 127 1.15 -6.98 18.52
N GLY A 128 1.47 -7.83 17.53
CA GLY A 128 0.67 -7.99 16.31
C GLY A 128 -0.76 -8.45 16.59
N ILE A 129 -0.94 -9.41 17.51
CA ILE A 129 -2.26 -9.87 17.96
C ILE A 129 -3.02 -8.76 18.69
N TYR A 130 -2.36 -8.05 19.61
CA TYR A 130 -2.95 -6.94 20.35
C TYR A 130 -3.40 -5.80 19.40
N ALA A 131 -2.55 -5.40 18.47
CA ALA A 131 -2.87 -4.38 17.46
C ALA A 131 -4.06 -4.82 16.58
N THR A 132 -4.11 -6.10 16.20
CA THR A 132 -5.25 -6.69 15.48
C THR A 132 -6.54 -6.60 16.29
N ILE A 133 -6.52 -6.99 17.56
CA ILE A 133 -7.69 -6.92 18.46
C ILE A 133 -8.16 -5.48 18.62
N ASN A 134 -7.23 -4.54 18.80
CA ASN A 134 -7.57 -3.12 18.95
C ASN A 134 -8.14 -2.52 17.66
N ALA A 135 -7.61 -2.92 16.50
CA ALA A 135 -8.20 -2.52 15.23
C ALA A 135 -9.62 -3.07 15.09
N PHE A 136 -9.87 -4.33 15.46
CA PHE A 136 -11.23 -4.87 15.49
C PHE A 136 -12.16 -4.16 16.46
N LYS A 137 -11.65 -3.76 17.63
CA LYS A 137 -12.43 -2.95 18.57
C LYS A 137 -12.77 -1.60 17.98
N LYS A 138 -11.82 -0.93 17.30
CA LYS A 138 -12.06 0.33 16.60
C LYS A 138 -13.04 0.16 15.44
N ASP A 139 -12.90 -0.87 14.62
CA ASP A 139 -13.84 -1.18 13.53
C ASP A 139 -15.23 -1.46 14.09
N LYS A 140 -15.34 -2.25 15.18
CA LYS A 140 -16.62 -2.52 15.84
C LYS A 140 -17.19 -1.25 16.48
N GLU A 141 -16.38 -0.40 17.08
CA GLU A 141 -16.80 0.89 17.65
C GLU A 141 -17.26 1.85 16.54
N LEU A 142 -16.57 1.86 15.40
CA LEU A 142 -17.01 2.59 14.20
C LEU A 142 -18.31 2.03 13.65
N ASP A 143 -18.46 0.71 13.55
CA ASP A 143 -19.68 0.06 13.11
C ASP A 143 -20.84 0.32 14.10
N GLU A 144 -20.58 0.31 15.40
CA GLU A 144 -21.56 0.61 16.46
C GLU A 144 -21.91 2.11 16.49
N ARG A 145 -20.94 3.02 16.31
CA ARG A 145 -21.20 4.46 16.17
C ARG A 145 -21.97 4.76 14.89
N THR A 146 -21.64 4.07 13.80
CA THR A 146 -22.35 4.18 12.52
C THR A 146 -23.74 3.56 12.61
N ALA A 147 -23.91 2.44 13.32
CA ALA A 147 -25.21 1.82 13.57
C ALA A 147 -26.08 2.63 14.55
N ALA A 148 -25.47 3.25 15.57
CA ALA A 148 -26.14 4.20 16.46
C ALA A 148 -26.52 5.48 15.71
N ALA A 149 -25.69 5.94 14.76
CA ALA A 149 -26.03 7.01 13.83
C ALA A 149 -27.16 6.59 12.85
N ARG A 150 -27.26 5.31 12.48
CA ARG A 150 -28.39 4.73 11.71
C ARG A 150 -29.67 4.50 12.53
N GLY A 151 -29.57 4.54 13.85
CA GLY A 151 -30.74 4.52 14.75
C GLY A 151 -31.49 5.86 14.78
N MET A 152 -30.91 6.91 14.19
CA MET A 152 -31.68 8.01 13.62
C MET A 152 -32.16 7.51 12.26
N ASP A 153 -33.48 7.35 12.13
CA ASP A 153 -34.18 6.99 10.90
C ASP A 153 -33.42 7.50 9.67
N SER A 154 -33.13 6.60 8.72
CA SER A 154 -32.66 6.87 7.35
C SER A 154 -32.17 8.30 7.18
N VAL A 155 -30.84 8.54 7.19
CA VAL A 155 -30.33 9.81 6.68
C VAL A 155 -31.04 10.01 5.35
N PRO A 156 -31.99 10.96 5.25
CA PRO A 156 -32.76 11.13 4.04
C PRO A 156 -31.72 11.38 2.99
N GLU A 157 -31.83 10.69 1.86
CA GLU A 157 -31.16 11.02 0.61
C GLU A 157 -30.88 12.54 0.60
N ILE A 158 -29.66 12.98 0.97
CA ILE A 158 -29.36 14.41 1.19
C ILE A 158 -29.14 15.03 -0.18
N ILE A 159 -30.10 14.83 -1.06
CA ILE A 159 -30.33 15.71 -2.16
C ILE A 159 -31.40 16.66 -1.61
N PRO A 160 -31.05 17.91 -1.24
CA PRO A 160 -32.01 18.89 -0.73
C PRO A 160 -33.01 19.36 -1.82
N VAL A 161 -33.08 18.62 -2.93
CA VAL A 161 -33.78 18.91 -4.17
C VAL A 161 -34.52 17.63 -4.57
N SER A 162 -35.77 17.76 -5.00
CA SER A 162 -36.57 16.60 -5.40
C SER A 162 -36.02 15.98 -6.69
N LYS A 163 -36.13 14.66 -6.85
CA LYS A 163 -35.55 13.91 -7.99
C LYS A 163 -36.04 14.39 -9.35
N ASP A 164 -37.27 14.91 -9.43
CA ASP A 164 -37.87 15.48 -10.63
C ASP A 164 -37.21 16.79 -11.10
N GLN A 165 -36.42 17.42 -10.24
CA GLN A 165 -35.68 18.65 -10.54
C GLN A 165 -34.20 18.37 -10.86
N LEU A 166 -33.79 17.11 -10.90
CA LEU A 166 -32.43 16.71 -11.21
C LEU A 166 -32.35 16.15 -12.63
N THR A 167 -31.32 16.58 -13.35
CA THR A 167 -30.91 15.93 -14.60
C THR A 167 -29.83 14.92 -14.28
N GLU A 168 -30.01 13.69 -14.75
CA GLU A 168 -29.02 12.62 -14.65
C GLU A 168 -28.09 12.63 -15.86
N TYR A 169 -26.79 12.54 -15.58
CA TYR A 169 -25.72 12.45 -16.56
C TYR A 169 -24.77 11.32 -16.21
N TYR A 170 -24.12 10.76 -17.24
CA TYR A 170 -23.20 9.65 -17.13
C TYR A 170 -21.86 10.09 -17.70
N VAL A 171 -20.82 10.06 -16.86
CA VAL A 171 -19.46 10.42 -17.28
C VAL A 171 -18.66 9.16 -17.52
N LEU A 172 -18.07 9.05 -18.70
CA LEU A 172 -17.34 7.87 -19.14
C LEU A 172 -15.98 8.27 -19.70
N PHE A 173 -14.96 7.45 -19.44
CA PHE A 173 -13.70 7.51 -20.19
C PHE A 173 -13.79 6.63 -21.45
N ASP A 174 -13.73 7.27 -22.62
CA ASP A 174 -13.58 6.59 -23.89
C ASP A 174 -12.10 6.28 -24.14
N GLY A 175 -11.71 5.05 -23.81
CA GLY A 175 -10.36 4.53 -24.10
C GLY A 175 -10.22 3.86 -25.47
N LYS A 176 -11.28 3.76 -26.27
CA LYS A 176 -11.27 2.98 -27.53
C LYS A 176 -11.13 3.85 -28.78
N SER A 177 -11.45 5.15 -28.69
CA SER A 177 -11.27 6.06 -29.81
C SER A 177 -9.80 6.38 -30.09
N LEU A 178 -9.56 6.91 -31.29
CA LEU A 178 -8.25 7.42 -31.71
C LEU A 178 -7.73 8.56 -30.82
N LYS A 179 -8.64 9.25 -30.11
CA LYS A 179 -8.34 10.34 -29.19
C LYS A 179 -9.03 10.06 -27.85
N PRO A 180 -8.40 9.24 -26.99
CA PRO A 180 -9.03 8.85 -25.75
C PRO A 180 -9.34 10.08 -24.89
N GLY A 181 -10.44 10.05 -24.14
CA GLY A 181 -10.90 11.22 -23.42
C GLY A 181 -12.16 10.93 -22.61
N TYR A 182 -12.75 11.99 -22.07
CA TYR A 182 -13.98 11.87 -21.30
C TYR A 182 -15.18 12.29 -22.13
N ILE A 183 -16.32 11.65 -21.91
CA ILE A 183 -17.60 12.01 -22.50
C ILE A 183 -18.66 12.10 -21.40
N ILE A 184 -19.66 12.96 -21.60
CA ILE A 184 -20.88 12.99 -20.82
C ILE A 184 -22.06 12.59 -21.71
N GLU A 185 -22.79 11.58 -21.28
CA GLU A 185 -24.05 11.14 -21.88
C GLU A 185 -25.24 11.55 -20.99
N ASP A 186 -26.38 11.85 -21.60
CA ASP A 186 -27.66 11.92 -20.91
C ASP A 186 -28.28 10.52 -20.71
N ALA A 187 -29.45 10.48 -20.06
CA ALA A 187 -30.20 9.23 -19.85
C ALA A 187 -30.62 8.50 -21.15
N ASN A 188 -30.61 9.17 -22.30
CA ASN A 188 -30.91 8.57 -23.60
C ASN A 188 -29.64 8.16 -24.37
N ARG A 189 -28.48 8.12 -23.70
CA ARG A 189 -27.15 7.85 -24.29
C ARG A 189 -26.74 8.87 -25.37
N LYS A 190 -27.32 10.08 -25.35
CA LYS A 190 -26.90 11.15 -26.24
C LYS A 190 -25.69 11.84 -25.62
N VAL A 191 -24.60 11.91 -26.38
CA VAL A 191 -23.41 12.68 -25.98
C VAL A 191 -23.76 14.16 -25.93
N VAL A 192 -23.65 14.75 -24.74
CA VAL A 192 -23.91 16.18 -24.49
C VAL A 192 -22.64 16.96 -24.24
N TYR A 193 -21.54 16.27 -23.90
CA TYR A 193 -20.22 16.85 -23.69
C TYR A 193 -19.13 15.86 -24.10
N GLU A 194 -18.03 16.36 -24.65
CA GLU A 194 -16.84 15.56 -24.94
C GLU A 194 -15.56 16.34 -24.59
N ALA A 195 -14.54 15.61 -24.18
CA ALA A 195 -13.22 16.10 -23.87
C ALA A 195 -12.15 15.13 -24.40
N PRO A 196 -12.00 14.99 -25.73
CA PRO A 196 -10.92 14.20 -26.32
C PRO A 196 -9.54 14.78 -25.95
N MET A 197 -8.60 13.90 -25.61
CA MET A 197 -7.20 14.27 -25.45
C MET A 197 -6.56 14.44 -26.84
N THR A 198 -6.34 15.69 -27.25
CA THR A 198 -5.76 16.02 -28.56
C THR A 198 -4.25 15.89 -28.59
N LYS A 199 -3.60 16.03 -27.43
CA LYS A 199 -2.17 15.80 -27.26
C LYS A 199 -1.92 14.94 -26.04
N ASN A 200 -1.51 13.70 -26.29
CA ASN A 200 -0.99 12.81 -25.26
C ASN A 200 0.52 13.04 -25.13
N ALA A 201 0.95 13.68 -24.04
CA ALA A 201 2.35 13.92 -23.78
C ALA A 201 2.89 12.82 -22.84
N ALA A 202 3.83 12.00 -23.32
CA ALA A 202 4.56 11.08 -22.44
C ALA A 202 5.40 11.84 -21.39
N ILE A 203 5.83 13.06 -21.73
CA ILE A 203 6.52 14.01 -20.87
C ILE A 203 5.92 15.39 -21.14
N GLY A 204 5.38 16.05 -20.12
CA GLY A 204 4.75 17.37 -20.21
C GLY A 204 3.23 17.34 -20.07
N ASN A 205 2.59 18.46 -20.38
CA ASN A 205 1.16 18.64 -20.15
C ASN A 205 0.32 17.99 -21.26
N ARG A 206 -0.79 17.35 -20.86
CA ARG A 206 -1.82 16.84 -21.77
C ARG A 206 -2.67 18.01 -22.26
N ILE A 207 -3.13 17.97 -23.50
CA ILE A 207 -4.10 18.94 -24.01
C ILE A 207 -5.42 18.22 -24.27
N PHE A 208 -6.48 18.78 -23.71
CA PHE A 208 -7.85 18.33 -23.92
C PHE A 208 -8.63 19.42 -24.66
N THR A 209 -9.52 19.01 -25.57
CA THR A 209 -10.46 19.92 -26.23
C THR A 209 -11.83 19.67 -25.65
N PHE A 210 -12.34 20.59 -24.84
CA PHE A 210 -13.64 20.49 -24.20
C PHE A 210 -14.70 21.04 -25.15
N THR A 211 -15.69 20.23 -25.50
CA THR A 211 -16.81 20.62 -26.37
C THR A 211 -18.12 20.38 -25.67
N ASN A 212 -18.86 21.46 -25.42
CA ASN A 212 -20.22 21.41 -24.91
C ASN A 212 -21.20 21.41 -26.08
N HIS A 213 -21.82 20.27 -26.38
CA HIS A 213 -22.75 20.14 -27.51
C HIS A 213 -24.10 20.83 -27.28
N LEU A 214 -24.44 21.16 -26.03
CA LEU A 214 -25.66 21.92 -25.73
C LEU A 214 -25.51 23.39 -26.09
N THR A 215 -24.33 23.97 -25.83
CA THR A 215 -24.05 25.38 -26.13
C THR A 215 -23.29 25.61 -27.43
N GLY A 216 -22.71 24.56 -28.03
CA GLY A 216 -21.84 24.64 -29.21
C GLY A 216 -20.48 25.30 -28.94
N ARG A 217 -20.04 25.33 -27.68
CA ARG A 217 -18.77 25.98 -27.29
C ARG A 217 -17.66 24.95 -27.23
N THR A 218 -16.47 25.35 -27.67
CA THR A 218 -15.27 24.53 -27.64
C THR A 218 -14.08 25.32 -27.10
N PHE A 219 -13.34 24.73 -26.18
CA PHE A 219 -12.16 25.32 -25.56
C PHE A 219 -11.03 24.29 -25.48
N GLU A 220 -9.78 24.72 -25.62
CA GLU A 220 -8.62 23.87 -25.37
C GLU A 220 -8.06 24.19 -23.99
N HIS A 221 -7.76 23.12 -23.24
CA HIS A 221 -7.26 23.21 -21.88
C HIS A 221 -5.98 22.39 -21.71
N GLU A 222 -5.05 22.93 -20.94
CA GLU A 222 -3.78 22.32 -20.59
C GLU A 222 -3.86 21.65 -19.22
N VAL A 223 -3.57 20.35 -19.16
CA VAL A 223 -3.65 19.53 -17.95
C VAL A 223 -2.29 18.92 -17.63
N GLY A 224 -1.61 19.49 -16.64
CA GLY A 224 -0.28 19.04 -16.17
C GLY A 224 -0.36 18.33 -14.83
N HIS A 225 0.11 17.08 -14.73
CA HIS A 225 0.07 16.34 -13.47
C HIS A 225 1.26 16.73 -12.56
N THR A 226 1.04 16.89 -11.25
CA THR A 226 2.11 17.09 -10.28
C THR A 226 1.86 16.20 -9.06
N THR A 227 2.53 15.05 -9.04
CA THR A 227 2.49 14.15 -7.89
C THR A 227 3.56 14.60 -6.89
N THR A 228 3.14 15.06 -5.70
CA THR A 228 4.08 15.32 -4.61
C THR A 228 4.00 14.17 -3.61
N THR A 229 4.97 13.28 -3.64
CA THR A 229 5.10 12.21 -2.64
C THR A 229 5.88 12.76 -1.45
N THR A 230 5.21 13.08 -0.35
CA THR A 230 5.87 13.43 0.91
C THR A 230 5.99 12.20 1.80
N LEU A 231 7.24 11.84 2.14
CA LEU A 231 7.58 10.86 3.16
C LEU A 231 7.63 11.57 4.52
N ASP A 232 6.47 11.90 5.09
CA ASP A 232 6.39 12.30 6.49
C ASP A 232 5.87 11.14 7.36
N ASN A 233 6.35 11.11 8.60
CA ASN A 233 6.40 9.97 9.55
C ASN A 233 5.08 9.26 9.91
N GLU A 234 3.96 9.54 9.28
CA GLU A 234 2.69 8.85 9.51
C GLU A 234 1.92 8.65 8.20
N ILE A 235 2.04 7.45 7.62
CA ILE A 235 1.21 6.94 6.51
C ILE A 235 1.44 7.71 5.20
N PHE A 236 1.56 7.00 4.08
CA PHE A 236 1.65 7.62 2.75
C PHE A 236 0.46 8.57 2.52
N SER A 237 0.65 9.88 2.72
CA SER A 237 -0.32 10.89 2.28
C SER A 237 0.12 11.35 0.89
N GLU A 238 -0.39 10.69 -0.14
CA GLU A 238 -0.16 11.13 -1.50
C GLU A 238 -1.20 12.21 -1.82
N ARG A 239 -0.78 13.48 -1.81
CA ARG A 239 -1.64 14.59 -2.25
C ARG A 239 -1.57 14.64 -3.77
N SER A 240 -2.51 13.99 -4.44
CA SER A 240 -2.68 14.12 -5.89
C SER A 240 -3.38 15.43 -6.22
N TRP A 241 -2.71 16.28 -6.98
CA TRP A 241 -3.30 17.46 -7.61
C TRP A 241 -2.69 17.64 -8.99
N PHE A 242 -3.39 18.37 -9.86
CA PHE A 242 -2.88 18.72 -11.18
C PHE A 242 -3.11 20.19 -11.47
N LYS A 243 -2.36 20.70 -12.44
CA LYS A 243 -2.53 22.04 -12.98
C LYS A 243 -3.52 21.99 -14.14
N PHE A 244 -4.57 22.79 -14.06
CA PHE A 244 -5.51 23.08 -15.12
C PHE A 244 -5.26 24.51 -15.60
N ASP A 245 -4.86 24.68 -16.86
CA ASP A 245 -4.44 25.96 -17.45
C ASP A 245 -3.41 26.71 -16.57
N GLY A 246 -2.45 25.97 -16.02
CA GLY A 246 -1.38 26.49 -15.18
C GLY A 246 -1.73 26.74 -13.72
N LYS A 247 -2.99 26.60 -13.30
CA LYS A 247 -3.44 26.77 -11.91
C LYS A 247 -3.74 25.43 -11.23
N ASN A 248 -3.59 25.35 -9.91
CA ASN A 248 -4.06 24.16 -9.18
C ASN A 248 -5.59 24.02 -9.34
N ILE A 249 -6.04 22.84 -9.78
CA ILE A 249 -7.46 22.61 -10.07
C ILE A 249 -8.38 22.83 -8.87
N TRP A 250 -7.96 22.43 -7.66
CA TRP A 250 -8.78 22.56 -6.48
C TRP A 250 -8.88 24.01 -6.01
N ASP A 251 -7.79 24.78 -6.14
CA ASP A 251 -7.83 26.21 -5.88
C ASP A 251 -8.77 26.92 -6.87
N ASP A 252 -8.68 26.58 -8.17
CA ASP A 252 -9.55 27.19 -9.19
C ASP A 252 -11.04 26.83 -8.99
N LEU A 253 -11.36 25.57 -8.65
CA LEU A 253 -12.72 25.16 -8.29
C LEU A 253 -13.21 25.86 -7.01
N HIS A 254 -12.35 25.99 -5.99
CA HIS A 254 -12.69 26.69 -4.75
C HIS A 254 -12.95 28.18 -4.97
N ASP A 255 -12.18 28.83 -5.84
CA ASP A 255 -12.36 30.23 -6.26
C ASP A 255 -13.67 30.41 -7.04
N GLN A 256 -14.10 29.39 -7.78
CA GLN A 256 -15.41 29.33 -8.44
C GLN A 256 -16.57 28.95 -7.50
N GLY A 257 -16.30 28.85 -6.20
CA GLY A 257 -17.30 28.60 -5.16
C GLY A 257 -17.67 27.13 -4.95
N ILE A 258 -16.98 26.20 -5.61
CA ILE A 258 -17.22 24.76 -5.45
C ILE A 258 -16.71 24.27 -4.08
N ARG A 259 -17.49 23.44 -3.42
CA ARG A 259 -17.12 22.68 -2.21
C ARG A 259 -17.63 21.26 -2.36
N ILE A 260 -16.82 20.28 -1.96
CA ILE A 260 -17.13 18.87 -2.10
C ILE A 260 -17.13 18.24 -0.71
N ASP A 261 -18.19 17.49 -0.42
CA ASP A 261 -18.27 16.60 0.73
C ASP A 261 -18.28 15.15 0.23
N THR A 262 -17.48 14.29 0.86
CA THR A 262 -17.30 12.90 0.43
C THR A 262 -17.96 11.98 1.45
N ASP A 263 -18.98 11.27 1.03
CA ASP A 263 -19.63 10.24 1.83
C ASP A 263 -19.08 8.87 1.44
N ILE A 264 -18.25 8.32 2.33
CA ILE A 264 -17.76 6.94 2.24
C ILE A 264 -18.82 6.04 2.86
N HIS A 265 -19.92 5.80 2.13
CA HIS A 265 -20.96 4.89 2.59
C HIS A 265 -20.43 3.46 2.78
N SER A 266 -21.01 2.73 3.74
CA SER A 266 -20.58 1.38 4.16
C SER A 266 -20.77 0.26 3.11
N ILE A 267 -21.26 0.58 1.91
CA ILE A 267 -21.41 -0.37 0.81
C ILE A 267 -20.22 -0.15 -0.12
N PHE A 268 -19.07 -0.62 0.35
CA PHE A 268 -17.86 -0.75 -0.46
C PHE A 268 -18.22 -1.43 -1.79
N PRO A 269 -17.86 -0.87 -2.96
CA PRO A 269 -16.82 0.14 -3.21
C PRO A 269 -17.32 1.45 -3.88
N ARG A 270 -18.55 1.94 -3.62
CA ARG A 270 -19.03 3.19 -4.24
C ARG A 270 -18.68 4.43 -3.41
N PHE A 271 -18.04 5.41 -4.05
CA PHE A 271 -17.82 6.74 -3.47
C PHE A 271 -18.94 7.66 -3.94
N ARG A 272 -19.50 8.43 -3.01
CA ARG A 272 -20.49 9.46 -3.30
C ARG A 272 -19.97 10.82 -2.87
N TYR A 273 -20.10 11.80 -3.75
CA TYR A 273 -19.69 13.17 -3.55
C TYR A 273 -20.92 14.08 -3.61
N THR A 274 -21.11 14.90 -2.59
CA THR A 274 -22.08 15.99 -2.62
C THR A 274 -21.33 17.27 -2.93
N VAL A 275 -21.68 17.90 -4.04
CA VAL A 275 -21.05 19.13 -4.51
C VAL A 275 -21.98 20.30 -4.25
N ALA A 276 -21.45 21.32 -3.58
CA ALA A 276 -22.10 22.61 -3.41
C ALA A 276 -21.37 23.69 -4.21
N LYS A 277 -22.13 24.65 -4.75
CA LYS A 277 -21.62 25.88 -5.33
C LYS A 277 -22.17 27.07 -4.56
N ASP A 278 -21.28 27.92 -4.03
CA ASP A 278 -21.64 29.11 -3.25
C ASP A 278 -22.59 28.77 -2.07
N GLY A 279 -22.36 27.61 -1.44
CA GLY A 279 -23.15 27.11 -0.32
C GLY A 279 -24.52 26.52 -0.69
N ARG A 280 -24.84 26.38 -1.98
CA ARG A 280 -26.07 25.74 -2.47
C ARG A 280 -25.75 24.42 -3.15
N PHE A 281 -26.69 23.48 -3.13
CA PHE A 281 -26.56 22.23 -3.87
C PHE A 281 -26.29 22.49 -5.35
N PHE A 282 -25.29 21.78 -5.88
CA PHE A 282 -24.89 21.84 -7.28
C PHE A 282 -25.05 20.48 -7.94
N ALA A 283 -24.44 19.44 -7.39
CA ALA A 283 -24.53 18.09 -7.94
C ALA A 283 -24.30 17.01 -6.88
N THR A 284 -24.79 15.81 -7.16
CA THR A 284 -24.34 14.55 -6.53
C THR A 284 -23.57 13.75 -7.58
N ILE A 285 -22.39 13.25 -7.25
CA ILE A 285 -21.54 12.46 -8.14
C ILE A 285 -21.26 11.12 -7.46
N GLU A 286 -21.50 10.00 -8.13
CA GLU A 286 -21.30 8.65 -7.59
C GLU A 286 -20.40 7.84 -8.53
N THR A 287 -19.40 7.14 -7.99
CA THR A 287 -18.61 6.20 -8.79
C THR A 287 -19.46 5.03 -9.25
N SER A 288 -19.30 4.64 -10.52
CA SER A 288 -20.09 3.60 -11.16
C SER A 288 -19.21 2.49 -11.74
N SER A 289 -19.85 1.42 -12.18
CA SER A 289 -19.20 0.38 -12.98
C SER A 289 -18.95 0.90 -14.41
N LYS A 290 -18.20 0.14 -15.21
CA LYS A 290 -18.03 0.42 -16.66
C LYS A 290 -19.36 0.39 -17.43
N TYR A 291 -20.39 -0.22 -16.83
CA TYR A 291 -21.77 -0.19 -17.28
C TYR A 291 -22.46 0.94 -16.50
N VAL A 292 -22.31 2.17 -16.99
CA VAL A 292 -22.75 3.36 -16.25
C VAL A 292 -24.27 3.49 -16.21
N HIS A 293 -24.94 3.02 -17.26
CA HIS A 293 -26.40 2.99 -17.37
C HIS A 293 -26.97 1.82 -16.58
N GLU A 294 -28.07 2.05 -15.86
CA GLU A 294 -28.68 1.07 -14.96
C GLU A 294 -29.14 -0.20 -15.69
N GLU A 295 -29.62 -0.06 -16.93
CA GLU A 295 -30.00 -1.18 -17.79
C GLU A 295 -28.81 -2.11 -18.11
N ASP A 296 -27.64 -1.52 -18.38
CA ASP A 296 -26.43 -2.27 -18.72
C ASP A 296 -25.88 -2.99 -17.47
N GLU A 297 -25.96 -2.35 -16.29
CA GLU A 297 -25.56 -2.95 -15.02
C GLU A 297 -26.41 -4.18 -14.68
N ALA A 298 -27.73 -4.08 -14.90
CA ALA A 298 -28.68 -5.17 -14.69
C ALA A 298 -28.45 -6.35 -15.65
N GLU A 299 -28.18 -6.07 -16.93
CA GLU A 299 -27.89 -7.09 -17.94
C GLU A 299 -26.62 -7.87 -17.58
N HIS A 300 -25.57 -7.17 -17.18
CA HIS A 300 -24.25 -7.77 -16.96
C HIS A 300 -24.07 -8.36 -15.56
N LYS A 301 -25.00 -8.11 -14.63
CA LYS A 301 -24.96 -8.59 -13.23
C LYS A 301 -23.65 -8.23 -12.51
N ILE A 302 -22.99 -7.16 -12.92
CA ILE A 302 -21.73 -6.67 -12.36
C ILE A 302 -21.95 -5.25 -11.87
N ALA A 303 -22.07 -5.09 -10.56
CA ALA A 303 -22.25 -3.81 -9.88
C ALA A 303 -20.95 -3.25 -9.29
N ILE A 304 -19.81 -3.84 -9.63
CA ILE A 304 -18.52 -3.47 -9.04
C ILE A 304 -18.04 -2.19 -9.72
N PRO A 305 -17.97 -1.04 -9.00
CA PRO A 305 -17.36 0.16 -9.53
C PRO A 305 -15.92 -0.14 -9.92
N VAL A 306 -15.58 0.18 -11.17
CA VAL A 306 -14.28 -0.13 -11.76
C VAL A 306 -13.54 1.16 -12.05
N GLY A 307 -12.82 1.63 -11.02
CA GLY A 307 -11.84 2.69 -11.14
C GLY A 307 -12.40 4.10 -11.40
N ARG A 308 -11.45 5.03 -11.51
CA ARG A 308 -11.62 6.49 -11.59
C ARG A 308 -12.30 7.04 -12.87
N TYR A 309 -13.00 6.22 -13.66
CA TYR A 309 -13.33 6.57 -15.05
C TYR A 309 -14.82 6.62 -15.37
N TYR A 310 -15.66 6.24 -14.41
CA TYR A 310 -17.09 6.03 -14.63
C TYR A 310 -17.89 6.62 -13.47
N TYR A 311 -18.74 7.60 -13.76
CA TYR A 311 -19.53 8.30 -12.75
C TYR A 311 -20.98 8.48 -13.19
N ARG A 312 -21.90 8.40 -12.22
CA ARG A 312 -23.28 8.88 -12.35
C ARG A 312 -23.39 10.22 -11.64
N CYS A 313 -23.99 11.20 -12.31
CA CYS A 313 -24.11 12.55 -11.81
C CYS A 313 -25.57 13.00 -11.82
N TRP A 314 -26.03 13.60 -10.73
CA TRP A 314 -27.34 14.24 -10.65
C TRP A 314 -27.15 15.71 -10.32
N THR A 315 -27.58 16.61 -11.20
CA THR A 315 -27.39 18.05 -11.06
C THR A 315 -28.70 18.79 -11.32
N ASN A 316 -28.91 19.92 -10.65
CA ASN A 316 -29.99 20.87 -10.98
C ASN A 316 -29.45 22.12 -11.71
N SER A 317 -28.18 22.09 -12.12
CA SER A 317 -27.48 23.20 -12.76
C SER A 317 -27.28 22.94 -14.25
N ASP A 318 -27.55 23.96 -15.06
CA ASP A 318 -27.29 23.95 -16.52
C ASP A 318 -25.81 24.17 -16.88
N ASN A 319 -24.96 24.47 -15.89
CA ASN A 319 -23.53 24.67 -16.09
C ASN A 319 -22.79 23.33 -16.20
N LEU A 320 -22.88 22.73 -17.39
CA LEU A 320 -22.25 21.46 -17.70
C LEU A 320 -20.72 21.55 -17.74
N ASP A 321 -20.14 22.70 -18.11
CA ASP A 321 -18.70 22.93 -18.13
C ASP A 321 -18.10 22.76 -16.71
N LEU A 322 -18.76 23.36 -15.71
CA LEU A 322 -18.34 23.27 -14.31
C LEU A 322 -18.59 21.88 -13.72
N LEU A 323 -19.70 21.22 -14.09
CA LEU A 323 -19.96 19.84 -13.69
C LEU A 323 -18.87 18.92 -14.22
N PHE A 324 -18.57 19.03 -15.52
CA PHE A 324 -17.52 18.27 -16.17
C PHE A 324 -16.17 18.50 -15.49
N LEU A 325 -15.78 19.76 -15.28
CA LEU A 325 -14.51 20.10 -14.65
C LEU A 325 -14.41 19.53 -13.23
N THR A 326 -15.51 19.52 -12.48
CA THR A 326 -15.57 18.94 -11.13
C THR A 326 -15.39 17.42 -11.16
N VAL A 327 -16.11 16.71 -12.05
CA VAL A 327 -15.96 15.25 -12.19
C VAL A 327 -14.57 14.89 -12.71
N PHE A 328 -14.05 15.64 -13.66
CA PHE A 328 -12.70 15.49 -14.20
C PHE A 328 -11.64 15.68 -13.09
N ALA A 329 -11.83 16.67 -12.21
CA ALA A 329 -10.96 16.89 -11.06
C ALA A 329 -10.97 15.69 -10.09
N ILE A 330 -12.16 15.17 -9.77
CA ILE A 330 -12.32 13.95 -8.95
C ILE A 330 -11.62 12.78 -9.63
N SER A 331 -11.89 12.52 -10.90
CA SER A 331 -11.33 11.42 -11.68
C SER A 331 -9.80 11.42 -11.75
N GLU A 332 -9.19 12.56 -12.00
CA GLU A 332 -7.73 12.67 -12.14
C GLU A 332 -7.00 12.69 -10.78
N THR A 333 -7.72 12.87 -9.67
CA THR A 333 -7.15 12.90 -8.32
C THR A 333 -7.51 11.69 -7.46
N GLU A 334 -8.58 10.98 -7.79
CA GLU A 334 -8.91 9.66 -7.26
C GLU A 334 -7.79 8.70 -7.63
N GLN A 335 -6.93 8.43 -6.66
CA GLN A 335 -5.94 7.38 -6.78
C GLN A 335 -6.68 6.04 -6.75
N THR A 336 -6.49 5.26 -7.81
CA THR A 336 -6.57 3.81 -7.67
C THR A 336 -5.67 3.44 -6.50
N VAL A 337 -6.25 2.85 -5.46
CA VAL A 337 -5.52 1.89 -4.63
C VAL A 337 -5.05 0.84 -5.65
N VAL A 338 -3.83 1.01 -6.15
CA VAL A 338 -3.21 0.04 -7.03
C VAL A 338 -3.00 -1.18 -6.14
N GLU A 339 -3.78 -2.23 -6.38
CA GLU A 339 -3.63 -3.54 -5.73
C GLU A 339 -2.24 -4.14 -5.99
#